data_AF-A0A7K0DQF7-F1
#
_entry.id   AF-A0A7K0DQF7-F1
#
_cell.length_a   1.000
_cell.length_b   1.000
_cell.length_c   1.000
_cell.angle_alpha   90.00
_cell.angle_beta   90.00
_cell.angle_gamma   90.00
#
_symmetry.space_group_name_H-M   'P 1'
#
loop_
_entity.id
_entity.type
_entity.pdbx_description
1 polymer ?
#
loop_
_entity_poly.entity_id
_entity_poly.type
_entity_poly.pdbx_seq_one_letter_code
_entity_poly.pdbx_strand_id
1 'polypeptide(L)'
;MPSAMCQNLDVNQFREVAGRLATIIQNSPDRTTALNRFVEAVSDADVFTDMVISYAGRWLAETSGQSVLIGPEMFWQLSAPDIRAGGLVGDGSGCGENGCGERSRKMLLVCVLESLAQTHWHQNNVAEHRSPASVLTDPRMVANGLLDHRMATNGVG
;
A
#
# COMPACT_ATOMS: atom_id res chain seq x y z
N MET A 1 -14.03 -0.38 36.87
CA MET A 1 -14.31 -0.28 35.41
C MET A 1 -12.96 -0.45 34.72
N PRO A 2 -12.76 -1.46 33.86
CA PRO A 2 -11.48 -1.57 33.17
C PRO A 2 -11.37 -0.40 32.20
N SER A 3 -10.39 0.48 32.42
CA SER A 3 -9.99 1.51 31.48
C SER A 3 -9.78 0.84 30.13
N ALA A 4 -10.51 1.27 29.09
CA ALA A 4 -10.34 0.78 27.74
C ALA A 4 -8.86 1.00 27.36
N MET A 5 -8.11 -0.09 27.38
CA MET A 5 -6.70 -0.08 27.02
C MET A 5 -6.66 0.21 25.52
N CYS A 6 -6.52 1.48 25.14
CA CYS A 6 -5.78 1.80 23.93
C CYS A 6 -4.36 1.29 24.18
N GLN A 7 -4.16 -0.02 23.98
CA GLN A 7 -2.83 -0.60 24.01
C GLN A 7 -2.05 0.12 22.93
N ASN A 8 -0.86 0.62 23.28
CA ASN A 8 0.05 1.21 22.31
C ASN A 8 0.54 0.09 21.40
N LEU A 9 -0.26 -0.27 20.38
CA LEU A 9 0.18 -1.14 19.30
C LEU A 9 1.39 -0.46 18.63
N ASP A 10 2.47 -1.21 18.53
CA ASP A 10 3.69 -0.75 17.88
C ASP A 10 3.42 -0.58 16.37
N VAL A 11 4.00 0.47 15.78
CA VAL A 11 3.96 0.73 14.33
C VAL A 11 4.44 -0.49 13.54
N ASN A 12 5.37 -1.28 14.09
CA ASN A 12 5.85 -2.50 13.45
C ASN A 12 4.74 -3.54 13.25
N GLN A 13 3.79 -3.66 14.17
CA GLN A 13 2.65 -4.57 14.01
C GLN A 13 1.74 -4.10 12.87
N PHE A 14 1.52 -2.79 12.74
CA PHE A 14 0.76 -2.23 11.62
C PHE A 14 1.44 -2.50 10.29
N ARG A 15 2.78 -2.36 10.23
CA ARG A 15 3.57 -2.65 9.03
C ARG A 15 3.50 -4.12 8.62
N GLU A 16 3.54 -5.04 9.57
CA GLU A 16 3.42 -6.48 9.32
C GLU A 16 2.06 -6.83 8.70
N VAL A 17 0.97 -6.41 9.34
CA VAL A 17 -0.39 -6.64 8.83
C VAL A 17 -0.60 -5.94 7.50
N ALA A 18 -0.05 -4.73 7.34
CA ALA A 18 -0.10 -4.00 6.09
C ALA A 18 0.57 -4.73 4.93
N GLY A 19 1.71 -5.39 5.14
CA GLY A 19 2.37 -6.19 4.10
C GLY A 19 1.52 -7.37 3.62
N ARG A 20 0.81 -8.03 4.54
CA ARG A 20 -0.13 -9.12 4.19
C ARG A 20 -1.34 -8.59 3.42
N LEU A 21 -1.96 -7.51 3.90
CA LEU A 21 -3.08 -6.85 3.22
C LEU A 21 -2.67 -6.35 1.83
N ALA A 22 -1.49 -5.76 1.72
CA ALA A 22 -0.90 -5.32 0.45
C ALA A 22 -0.80 -6.48 -0.55
N THR A 23 -0.35 -7.65 -0.09
CA THR A 23 -0.28 -8.87 -0.92
C THR A 23 -1.66 -9.29 -1.43
N ILE A 24 -2.67 -9.34 -0.54
CA ILE A 24 -4.06 -9.70 -0.91
C ILE A 24 -4.64 -8.71 -1.94
N ILE A 25 -4.42 -7.41 -1.72
CA ILE A 25 -4.90 -6.36 -2.62
C ILE A 25 -4.20 -6.48 -3.99
N GLN A 26 -2.90 -6.70 -4.04
CA GLN A 26 -2.14 -6.87 -5.29
C GLN A 26 -2.58 -8.10 -6.09
N ASN A 27 -2.83 -9.20 -5.39
CA ASN A 27 -3.28 -10.46 -5.98
C ASN A 27 -4.77 -10.45 -6.37
N SER A 28 -5.50 -9.39 -6.03
CA SER A 28 -6.90 -9.28 -6.40
C SER A 28 -7.05 -9.11 -7.92
N PRO A 29 -8.06 -9.75 -8.54
CA PRO A 29 -8.29 -9.65 -10.00
C PRO A 29 -8.53 -8.21 -10.46
N ASP A 30 -9.12 -7.38 -9.59
CA ASP A 30 -9.23 -5.93 -9.76
C ASP A 30 -8.60 -5.21 -8.56
N ARG A 31 -7.28 -5.06 -8.60
CA ARG A 31 -6.46 -4.47 -7.53
C ARG A 31 -6.86 -3.02 -7.21
N THR A 32 -7.22 -2.24 -8.22
CA THR A 32 -7.57 -0.81 -8.05
C THR A 32 -8.89 -0.69 -7.31
N THR A 33 -9.90 -1.48 -7.72
CA THR A 33 -11.17 -1.53 -7.00
C THR A 33 -11.01 -2.08 -5.58
N ALA A 34 -10.16 -3.09 -5.39
CA ALA A 34 -9.87 -3.64 -4.05
C ALA A 34 -9.23 -2.58 -3.11
N LEU A 35 -8.29 -1.79 -3.63
CA LEU A 35 -7.68 -0.69 -2.86
C LEU A 35 -8.68 0.42 -2.55
N ASN A 36 -9.48 0.86 -3.53
CA ASN A 36 -10.48 1.91 -3.32
C ASN A 36 -11.50 1.50 -2.25
N ARG A 37 -12.00 0.26 -2.31
CA ARG A 37 -12.88 -0.30 -1.29
C ARG A 37 -12.22 -0.30 0.08
N PHE A 38 -10.94 -0.67 0.16
CA PHE A 38 -10.20 -0.63 1.43
C PHE A 38 -10.07 0.78 2.00
N VAL A 39 -9.79 1.78 1.15
CA VAL A 39 -9.74 3.20 1.55
C VAL A 39 -11.10 3.68 2.07
N GLU A 40 -12.19 3.33 1.37
CA GLU A 40 -13.56 3.68 1.78
C GLU A 40 -13.92 3.05 3.12
N ALA A 41 -13.63 1.75 3.28
CA ALA A 41 -13.97 0.99 4.48
C ALA A 41 -13.29 1.53 5.75
N VAL A 42 -12.09 2.11 5.67
CA VAL A 42 -11.37 2.66 6.84
C VAL A 42 -12.19 3.69 7.63
N SER A 43 -13.12 4.38 6.97
CA SER A 43 -13.97 5.41 7.57
C SER A 43 -15.18 4.85 8.34
N ASP A 44 -15.48 3.56 8.21
CA ASP A 44 -16.64 2.90 8.83
C ASP A 44 -16.19 1.59 9.50
N ALA A 45 -16.36 1.50 10.82
CA ALA A 45 -15.86 0.36 11.60
C ALA A 45 -16.50 -0.97 11.20
N ASP A 46 -17.78 -0.98 10.86
CA ASP A 46 -18.51 -2.22 10.53
C ASP A 46 -18.08 -2.70 9.14
N VAL A 47 -18.06 -1.80 8.15
CA VAL A 47 -17.61 -2.11 6.79
C VAL A 47 -16.14 -2.56 6.79
N PHE A 48 -15.29 -1.91 7.57
CA PHE A 48 -13.90 -2.31 7.74
C PHE A 48 -13.77 -3.72 8.33
N THR A 49 -14.55 -4.02 9.37
CA THR A 49 -14.52 -5.31 10.06
C THR A 49 -14.92 -6.45 9.12
N ASP A 50 -16.02 -6.28 8.39
CA ASP A 50 -16.47 -7.25 7.39
C ASP A 50 -15.42 -7.48 6.30
N MET A 51 -14.77 -6.40 5.85
CA MET A 51 -13.70 -6.49 4.86
C MET A 51 -12.49 -7.25 5.38
N VAL A 52 -12.04 -6.99 6.61
CA VAL A 52 -10.91 -7.71 7.21
C VAL A 52 -11.22 -9.19 7.40
N ILE A 53 -12.46 -9.55 7.77
CA ILE A 53 -12.89 -10.96 7.84
C ILE A 53 -12.81 -11.62 6.47
N SER A 54 -13.30 -10.95 5.42
CA SER A 54 -13.22 -11.44 4.04
C SER A 54 -11.76 -11.64 3.58
N TYR A 55 -10.89 -10.68 3.89
CA TYR A 55 -9.46 -10.79 3.59
C TYR A 55 -8.76 -11.88 4.40
N ALA A 56 -9.15 -12.14 5.65
CA ALA A 56 -8.60 -13.23 6.43
C ALA A 56 -8.92 -14.60 5.79
N GLY A 57 -10.13 -14.77 5.27
CA GLY A 57 -10.50 -15.96 4.50
C GLY A 57 -9.66 -16.14 3.24
N ARG A 58 -9.40 -15.05 2.51
CA ARG A 58 -8.52 -15.07 1.32
C ARG A 58 -7.07 -15.38 1.66
N TRP A 59 -6.53 -14.75 2.70
CA TRP A 59 -5.17 -14.98 3.18
C TRP A 59 -4.94 -16.46 3.52
N LEU A 60 -5.90 -17.07 4.22
CA LEU A 60 -5.84 -18.49 4.57
C LEU A 60 -5.78 -19.38 3.31
N ALA A 61 -6.57 -19.06 2.29
CA ALA A 61 -6.59 -19.80 1.03
C ALA A 61 -5.30 -19.60 0.21
N GLU A 62 -4.77 -18.38 0.14
CA GLU A 62 -3.61 -18.01 -0.68
C GLU A 62 -2.27 -18.50 -0.09
N THR A 63 -2.16 -18.62 1.24
CA THR A 63 -0.87 -18.91 1.91
C THR A 63 -0.68 -20.35 2.33
N SER A 64 -1.54 -21.27 1.90
CA SER A 64 -1.46 -22.70 2.24
C SER A 64 -1.34 -22.97 3.76
N GLY A 65 -1.92 -22.09 4.59
CA GLY A 65 -1.98 -22.28 6.04
C GLY A 65 -1.13 -21.34 6.91
N GLN A 66 -0.54 -20.25 6.39
CA GLN A 66 -0.13 -19.16 7.28
C GLN A 66 -1.38 -18.48 7.83
N SER A 67 -1.82 -18.92 9.02
CA SER A 67 -3.22 -18.76 9.44
C SER A 67 -3.61 -17.37 9.93
N VAL A 68 -2.64 -16.48 10.20
CA VAL A 68 -2.92 -15.21 10.88
C VAL A 68 -2.68 -14.04 9.93
N LEU A 69 -3.78 -13.49 9.38
CA LEU A 69 -3.74 -12.18 8.72
C LEU A 69 -3.48 -11.09 9.76
N ILE A 70 -4.28 -11.09 10.83
CA ILE A 70 -4.31 -10.10 11.90
C ILE A 70 -4.46 -10.80 13.24
N GLY A 71 -3.66 -10.41 14.23
CA GLY A 71 -3.78 -10.92 15.59
C GLY A 71 -5.01 -10.37 16.31
N PRO A 72 -5.48 -11.04 17.39
CA PRO A 72 -6.70 -10.64 18.06
C PRO A 72 -6.61 -9.22 18.66
N GLU A 73 -5.53 -8.85 19.33
CA GLU A 73 -5.42 -7.53 19.96
C GLU A 73 -5.60 -6.39 18.95
N MET A 74 -4.99 -6.53 17.77
CA MET A 74 -5.12 -5.56 16.68
C MET A 74 -6.51 -5.59 16.05
N PHE A 75 -7.11 -6.77 15.87
CA PHE A 75 -8.47 -6.86 15.31
C PHE A 75 -9.47 -6.12 16.19
N TRP A 76 -9.45 -6.33 17.51
CA TRP A 76 -10.38 -5.69 18.44
C TRP A 76 -10.22 -4.16 18.45
N GLN A 77 -8.98 -3.68 18.32
CA GLN A 77 -8.71 -2.25 18.23
C GLN A 77 -9.22 -1.64 16.92
N LEU A 78 -9.03 -2.32 15.79
CA LEU A 78 -9.49 -1.84 14.48
C LEU A 78 -11.01 -1.93 14.31
N SER A 79 -11.66 -2.94 14.90
CA SER A 79 -13.11 -3.13 14.86
C SER A 79 -13.84 -2.33 15.93
N ALA A 80 -13.13 -1.60 16.79
CA ALA A 80 -13.76 -0.80 17.82
C ALA A 80 -14.67 0.26 17.19
N PRO A 81 -15.92 0.41 17.70
CA PRO A 81 -16.85 1.39 17.18
C PRO A 81 -16.35 2.80 17.44
N ASP A 82 -16.70 3.73 16.55
CA ASP A 82 -16.34 5.12 16.71
C ASP A 82 -17.22 5.77 17.77
N ILE A 83 -16.63 6.05 18.93
CA ILE A 83 -17.31 6.78 20.00
C ILE A 83 -17.44 8.24 19.55
N ARG A 84 -18.59 8.58 18.95
CA ARG A 84 -18.94 9.97 18.68
C ARG A 84 -19.16 10.68 20.01
N ALA A 85 -18.31 11.66 20.31
CA ALA A 85 -18.46 12.49 21.51
C ALA A 85 -19.86 13.15 21.49
N GLY A 86 -20.73 12.72 22.39
CA GLY A 86 -22.13 13.13 22.41
C GLY A 86 -22.82 12.79 23.73
N GLY A 87 -22.50 13.55 24.78
CA GLY A 87 -23.37 13.73 25.95
C GLY A 87 -22.85 13.20 27.30
N LEU A 88 -22.72 14.13 28.25
CA LEU A 88 -22.56 14.00 29.71
C LEU A 88 -21.13 13.96 30.29
N VAL A 89 -20.72 15.15 30.75
CA VAL A 89 -20.09 15.47 32.05
C VAL A 89 -19.37 14.33 32.78
N GLY A 90 -18.05 14.48 32.95
CA GLY A 90 -17.29 13.70 33.93
C GLY A 90 -15.78 13.76 33.68
N ASP A 91 -15.05 14.28 34.66
CA ASP A 91 -13.63 14.60 34.63
C ASP A 91 -12.69 13.50 34.11
N GLY A 92 -11.65 13.95 33.40
CA GLY A 92 -10.30 13.40 33.54
C GLY A 92 -9.94 12.16 32.72
N SER A 93 -9.57 12.36 31.46
CA SER A 93 -8.35 11.79 30.83
C SER A 93 -8.40 12.09 29.34
N GLY A 94 -7.53 12.99 28.88
CA GLY A 94 -7.46 13.43 27.50
C GLY A 94 -7.12 12.27 26.55
N CYS A 95 -8.12 11.80 25.82
CA CYS A 95 -7.95 11.21 24.50
C CYS A 95 -8.88 11.98 23.57
N GLY A 96 -8.33 13.01 22.92
CA GLY A 96 -9.07 13.88 22.01
C GLY A 96 -9.70 13.10 20.85
N GLU A 97 -11.02 12.98 20.92
CA GLU A 97 -11.98 13.37 19.87
C GLU A 97 -12.02 12.62 18.51
N ASN A 98 -11.11 11.69 18.21
CA ASN A 98 -11.36 10.62 17.24
C ASN A 98 -11.17 9.27 17.92
N GLY A 99 -12.13 8.35 17.72
CA GLY A 99 -12.09 7.01 18.28
C GLY A 99 -10.72 6.36 18.03
N CYS A 100 -10.15 5.76 19.07
CA CYS A 100 -8.90 5.01 19.00
C CYS A 100 -8.88 4.00 17.83
N GLY A 101 -10.06 3.45 17.49
CA GLY A 101 -10.28 2.60 16.32
C GLY A 101 -10.09 3.31 14.97
N GLU A 102 -10.76 4.43 14.71
CA GLU A 102 -10.62 5.18 13.45
C GLU A 102 -9.17 5.60 13.19
N ARG A 103 -8.49 6.12 14.22
CA ARG A 103 -7.07 6.49 14.11
C ARG A 103 -6.19 5.28 13.77
N SER A 104 -6.48 4.13 14.37
CA SER A 104 -5.76 2.88 14.11
C SER A 104 -6.02 2.36 12.69
N ARG A 105 -7.26 2.41 12.21
CA ARG A 105 -7.61 2.05 10.82
C ARG A 105 -6.90 2.95 9.81
N LYS A 106 -6.85 4.27 10.07
CA LYS A 106 -6.10 5.22 9.23
C LYS A 106 -4.59 4.95 9.25
N MET A 107 -4.03 4.62 10.42
CA MET A 107 -2.60 4.26 10.50
C MET A 107 -2.31 2.99 9.69
N LEU A 108 -3.16 1.97 9.81
CA LEU A 108 -3.04 0.76 9.01
C LEU A 108 -3.10 1.08 7.50
N LEU A 109 -4.03 1.94 7.08
CA LEU A 109 -4.12 2.37 5.69
C LEU A 109 -2.81 3.01 5.19
N VAL A 110 -2.22 3.91 5.98
CA VAL A 110 -0.93 4.51 5.63
C VAL A 110 0.14 3.43 5.45
N CYS A 111 0.24 2.48 6.38
CA CYS A 111 1.20 1.38 6.26
C CYS A 111 0.94 0.48 5.04
N VAL A 112 -0.32 0.26 4.66
CA VAL A 112 -0.67 -0.49 3.44
C VAL A 112 -0.19 0.26 2.22
N LEU A 113 -0.51 1.55 2.10
CA LEU A 113 -0.07 2.37 0.97
C LEU A 113 1.46 2.43 0.85
N GLU A 114 2.17 2.54 1.96
CA GLU A 114 3.64 2.45 2.00
C GLU A 114 4.13 1.09 1.49
N SER A 115 3.51 -0.01 1.92
CA SER A 115 3.87 -1.37 1.50
C SER A 115 3.64 -1.56 -0.01
N LEU A 116 2.54 -1.03 -0.55
CA LEU A 116 2.22 -1.06 -1.97
C LEU A 116 3.20 -0.22 -2.81
N ALA A 117 3.62 0.93 -2.28
CA ALA A 117 4.61 1.77 -2.95
C ALA A 117 5.99 1.09 -3.02
N GLN A 118 6.41 0.41 -1.94
CA GLN A 118 7.69 -0.30 -1.88
C GLN A 118 7.74 -1.56 -2.76
N THR A 119 6.61 -2.23 -2.93
CA THR A 119 6.50 -3.47 -3.72
C THR A 119 6.29 -3.22 -5.22
N HIS A 120 6.52 -1.98 -5.67
CA HIS A 120 6.23 -1.53 -7.03
C HIS A 120 4.82 -1.95 -7.44
N TRP A 121 3.78 -1.36 -6.81
CA TRP A 121 2.37 -1.53 -7.18
C TRP A 121 2.26 -1.79 -8.67
N HIS A 122 2.11 -3.06 -9.05
CA HIS A 122 2.56 -3.51 -10.37
C HIS A 122 1.85 -2.64 -11.42
N GLN A 123 2.62 -1.82 -12.13
CA GLN A 123 2.12 -1.08 -13.28
C GLN A 123 1.90 -2.09 -14.41
N ASN A 124 0.84 -2.90 -14.30
CA ASN A 124 0.40 -3.67 -15.45
C ASN A 124 -0.26 -2.68 -16.41
N ASN A 125 0.51 -2.32 -17.45
CA ASN A 125 0.23 -1.55 -18.67
C ASN A 125 0.79 -0.12 -18.73
N VAL A 126 2.11 0.04 -18.95
CA VAL A 126 2.72 0.61 -20.19
C VAL A 126 4.17 0.10 -20.32
N ALA A 127 4.37 -1.21 -20.50
CA ALA A 127 5.69 -1.75 -20.84
C ALA A 127 5.60 -2.91 -21.85
N GLU A 128 4.66 -2.81 -22.79
CA GLU A 128 4.65 -3.63 -24.01
C GLU A 128 4.41 -2.73 -25.23
N HIS A 129 5.34 -1.80 -25.48
CA HIS A 129 5.71 -1.30 -26.81
C HIS A 129 6.80 -0.23 -26.67
N ARG A 130 8.08 -0.63 -26.59
CA ARG A 130 9.20 -0.13 -27.42
C ARG A 130 10.52 -0.78 -26.99
N SER A 131 10.80 -1.90 -27.65
CA SER A 131 12.10 -2.41 -28.13
C SER A 131 13.34 -2.57 -27.20
N PRO A 132 14.14 -3.63 -27.46
CA PRO A 132 15.38 -3.89 -26.76
C PRO A 132 16.50 -3.01 -27.32
N ALA A 133 17.21 -2.30 -26.46
CA ALA A 133 18.55 -1.84 -26.75
C ALA A 133 19.31 -1.65 -25.43
N SER A 134 19.77 -2.77 -24.88
CA SER A 134 21.02 -2.76 -24.12
C SER A 134 22.14 -2.43 -25.11
N VAL A 135 22.56 -1.16 -25.19
CA VAL A 135 23.91 -0.83 -25.66
C VAL A 135 24.51 0.13 -24.65
N LEU A 136 25.13 -0.51 -23.66
CA LEU A 136 26.35 -0.12 -22.98
C LEU A 136 27.04 1.09 -23.64
N THR A 137 26.90 2.27 -23.06
CA THR A 137 27.71 3.44 -23.42
C THR A 137 29.13 3.21 -22.90
N ASP A 138 29.99 2.63 -23.74
CA ASP A 138 31.43 2.57 -23.52
C ASP A 138 32.05 3.92 -23.93
N PRO A 139 32.69 4.68 -23.01
CA PRO A 139 33.19 6.02 -23.30
C PRO A 139 34.53 6.05 -24.08
N ARG A 140 34.91 5.01 -24.81
CA ARG A 140 36.21 4.95 -25.53
C ARG A 140 36.19 5.05 -27.07
N MET A 141 35.05 5.28 -27.71
CA MET A 141 35.00 5.49 -29.17
C MET A 141 34.66 6.94 -29.57
N VAL A 142 35.43 7.90 -29.07
CA VAL A 142 35.49 9.27 -29.63
C VAL A 142 36.93 9.55 -30.07
N ALA A 143 37.44 8.74 -30.98
CA ALA A 143 38.67 9.03 -31.72
C ALA A 143 38.79 8.02 -32.87
N ASN A 144 38.07 8.25 -33.97
CA ASN A 144 38.45 7.90 -35.35
C ASN A 144 37.23 8.03 -36.25
N GLY A 145 37.09 9.18 -36.91
CA GLY A 145 36.03 9.39 -37.88
C GLY A 145 35.93 10.79 -38.48
N LEU A 146 36.93 11.66 -38.27
CA LEU A 146 36.96 13.00 -38.87
C LEU A 146 38.20 13.17 -39.76
N LEU A 147 38.31 12.33 -40.79
CA LEU A 147 39.18 12.55 -41.93
C LEU A 147 38.50 11.94 -43.16
N ASP A 148 37.54 12.65 -43.74
CA ASP A 148 37.26 12.60 -45.18
C ASP A 148 36.34 13.75 -45.60
N HIS A 149 36.86 14.97 -45.46
CA HIS A 149 36.40 16.12 -46.21
C HIS A 149 37.46 16.50 -47.23
N ARG A 150 37.43 15.84 -48.39
CA ARG A 150 38.04 16.38 -49.60
C ARG A 150 37.26 15.98 -50.85
N MET A 151 36.71 17.00 -51.51
CA MET A 151 36.49 17.13 -52.96
C MET A 151 35.38 16.27 -53.59
N ALA A 152 34.26 16.91 -53.94
CA ALA A 152 34.04 17.37 -55.32
C ALA A 152 32.68 18.08 -55.43
N THR A 153 32.73 19.33 -55.84
CA THR A 153 31.59 20.17 -56.23
C THR A 153 31.40 20.13 -57.75
N ASN A 154 30.13 20.10 -58.18
CA ASN A 154 29.52 20.75 -59.37
C ASN A 154 29.32 20.02 -60.71
N GLY A 155 28.07 20.18 -61.22
CA GLY A 155 27.59 20.15 -62.62
C GLY A 155 27.02 18.79 -63.05
N VAL A 156 25.71 18.54 -63.29
CA VAL A 156 24.64 19.22 -64.07
C VAL A 156 25.02 19.54 -65.51
N GLY A 157 24.36 18.85 -66.45
CA GLY A 157 24.06 19.33 -67.81
C GLY A 157 25.13 19.15 -68.85
#